data_AF-A0A520A191-F1
#
_entry.id   AF-A0A520A191-F1
#
_cell.length_a   1.000
_cell.length_b   1.000
_cell.length_c   1.000
_cell.angle_alpha   90.00
_cell.angle_beta   90.00
_cell.angle_gamma   90.00
#
_symmetry.space_group_name_H-M   'P 1'
#
loop_
_entity.id
_entity.type
_entity.pdbx_description
1 polymer ?
#
loop_
_entity_poly.entity_id
_entity_poly.type
_entity_poly.pdbx_seq_one_letter_code
_entity_poly.pdbx_strand_id
1 'polypeptide(L)' 'MFRLLTALLGLASVVSAAAQSLPIISQNPPALRWQEIRSPHFRVLYPAGLDTAAQRTAQRLEAVHGPGGATLGVQA' A
#
# COMPACT_ATOMS: atom_id res chain seq x y z
N MET A 1 25.17 9.62 43.50
CA MET A 1 25.43 8.71 42.35
C MET A 1 24.16 8.29 41.62
N PHE A 2 23.15 7.71 42.28
CA PHE A 2 21.93 7.18 41.62
C PHE A 2 21.18 8.21 40.74
N ARG A 3 21.08 9.47 41.19
CA ARG A 3 20.41 10.57 40.46
C ARG A 3 21.12 11.00 39.16
N LEU A 4 22.44 10.86 39.10
CA LEU A 4 23.22 11.18 37.89
C LEU A 4 23.09 10.06 36.85
N LEU A 5 22.98 8.81 37.31
CA LEU A 5 22.76 7.65 36.45
C LEU A 5 21.39 7.72 35.75
N THR A 6 20.34 8.11 36.48
CA THR A 6 18.99 8.28 35.91
C THR A 6 18.92 9.42 34.89
N ALA A 7 19.66 10.51 35.13
CA ALA A 7 19.74 11.62 34.17
C ALA A 7 20.49 11.21 32.90
N LEU A 8 21.57 10.44 33.04
CA LEU A 8 22.34 9.92 31.91
C LEU A 8 21.54 8.91 31.07
N LEU A 9 20.78 8.01 31.72
CA LEU A 9 19.88 7.07 31.03
C LEU A 9 18.75 7.80 30.28
N GLY A 10 18.15 8.84 30.89
CA GLY A 10 17.15 9.65 30.22
C GLY A 10 17.71 10.37 28.99
N LEU A 11 18.91 10.93 29.09
CA LEU A 11 19.55 11.63 27.96
C LEU A 11 19.92 10.68 26.81
N ALA A 12 20.29 9.43 27.11
CA ALA A 12 20.58 8.41 26.10
C ALA A 12 19.35 7.98 25.29
N SER A 13 18.15 8.04 25.88
CA SER A 13 16.90 7.64 25.20
C SER A 13 16.44 8.59 24.08
N VAL A 14 17.01 9.80 23.99
CA VAL A 14 16.66 10.78 22.94
C VAL A 14 17.47 10.57 21.64
N VAL A 15 18.56 9.81 21.68
CA VAL A 15 19.55 9.74 20.59
C VAL A 15 19.18 8.75 19.47
N SER A 16 18.10 7.97 19.58
CA SER A 16 17.72 7.01 18.53
C SER A 16 16.24 6.95 18.21
N ALA A 17 15.65 8.11 17.92
CA ALA A 17 14.44 8.19 17.10
C ALA A 17 14.84 8.34 15.62
N ALA A 18 15.53 7.34 15.06
CA ALA A 18 15.57 7.19 13.61
C ALA A 18 14.15 6.84 13.17
N ALA A 19 13.35 7.85 12.83
CA ALA A 19 12.05 7.68 12.22
C ALA A 19 12.22 6.70 11.06
N GLN A 20 11.59 5.54 11.14
CA GLN A 20 11.67 4.53 10.10
C GLN A 20 10.93 5.03 8.88
N SER A 21 11.59 5.84 8.06
CA SER A 21 11.11 6.15 6.73
C SER A 21 11.37 4.93 5.86
N LEU A 22 10.31 4.43 5.24
CA LEU A 22 10.46 3.46 4.16
C LEU A 22 11.35 4.11 3.09
N PRO A 23 12.30 3.37 2.50
CA PRO A 23 13.08 3.90 1.40
C PRO A 23 12.13 4.41 0.30
N ILE A 24 12.43 5.57 -0.27
CA ILE A 24 11.67 6.13 -1.38
C ILE A 24 11.99 5.27 -2.61
N ILE A 25 11.20 4.23 -2.82
CA ILE A 25 11.30 3.35 -4.00
C ILE A 25 10.53 4.03 -5.13
N SER A 26 11.16 4.20 -6.30
CA SER A 26 10.49 4.67 -7.52
C SER A 26 9.58 3.56 -8.07
N GLN A 27 8.40 3.40 -7.47
CA GLN A 27 7.41 2.39 -7.86
C GLN A 27 6.53 2.83 -9.03
N ASN A 28 6.51 4.12 -9.35
CA ASN A 28 5.67 4.67 -10.40
C ASN A 28 6.50 5.59 -11.32
N PRO A 29 7.33 5.01 -12.22
CA PRO A 29 8.11 5.81 -13.15
C PRO A 29 7.17 6.65 -14.02
N PRO A 30 7.39 7.98 -14.14
CA PRO A 30 6.49 8.88 -14.87
C PRO A 30 6.44 8.60 -16.38
N ALA A 31 7.40 7.84 -16.91
CA ALA A 31 7.44 7.44 -18.32
C ALA A 31 6.44 6.31 -18.66
N LEU A 32 5.86 5.65 -17.66
CA LEU A 32 4.90 4.57 -17.90
C LEU A 32 3.58 5.15 -18.41
N ARG A 33 3.15 4.70 -19.59
CA ARG A 33 1.84 5.03 -20.13
C ARG A 33 0.78 4.20 -19.43
N TRP A 34 0.20 4.77 -18.38
CA TRP A 34 -0.87 4.16 -17.62
C TRP A 34 -2.18 4.14 -18.41
N GLN A 35 -2.89 3.03 -18.27
CA GLN A 35 -4.23 2.81 -18.79
C GLN A 35 -5.15 2.35 -17.66
N GLU A 36 -6.45 2.44 -17.88
CA GLU A 36 -7.45 2.04 -16.90
C GLU A 36 -8.53 1.15 -17.52
N ILE A 37 -9.00 0.19 -16.73
CA ILE A 37 -10.25 -0.55 -16.97
C ILE A 37 -11.18 -0.25 -15.79
N ARG A 38 -12.39 0.21 -16.10
CA ARG A 38 -13.45 0.46 -15.11
C ARG A 38 -14.46 -0.69 -15.17
N SER A 39 -14.64 -1.38 -14.05
CA SER A 39 -15.77 -2.27 -13.81
C SER A 39 -16.77 -1.57 -12.87
N PRO A 40 -17.95 -2.14 -12.62
CA PRO A 40 -18.91 -1.56 -11.69
C PRO A 40 -18.34 -1.24 -10.30
N HIS A 41 -17.52 -2.13 -9.73
CA HIS A 41 -17.00 -1.99 -8.37
C HIS A 41 -15.50 -1.67 -8.28
N PHE A 42 -14.74 -1.81 -9.38
CA PHE A 42 -13.28 -1.64 -9.36
C PHE A 42 -12.74 -0.78 -10.50
N ARG A 43 -11.61 -0.15 -10.23
CA ARG A 43 -10.76 0.49 -11.23
C ARG A 43 -9.39 -0.18 -11.25
N VAL A 44 -9.05 -0.82 -12.36
CA VAL A 44 -7.75 -1.48 -12.56
C VAL A 44 -6.84 -0.55 -13.35
N LEU A 45 -5.76 -0.09 -12.72
CA LEU A 45 -4.69 0.70 -13.36
C LEU A 45 -3.55 -0.23 -13.79
N TYR A 46 -3.08 -0.09 -15.02
CA TYR A 46 -2.03 -0.95 -15.57
C TYR A 46 -1.19 -0.22 -16.62
N PRO A 47 0.08 -0.61 -16.82
CA PRO A 47 0.90 -0.09 -17.91
C PRO A 47 0.49 -0.70 -19.25
N ALA A 48 0.67 0.06 -20.34
CA ALA A 48 0.46 -0.43 -21.70
C ALA A 48 1.19 -1.76 -21.98
N GLY A 49 0.53 -2.68 -22.70
CA GLY A 49 1.08 -4.00 -23.04
C GLY A 49 0.63 -5.14 -22.12
N LEU A 50 -0.15 -4.83 -21.06
CA LEU A 50 -0.75 -5.82 -20.16
C LEU A 50 -2.27 -5.97 -20.34
N ASP A 51 -2.82 -5.51 -21.45
CA ASP A 51 -4.24 -5.35 -21.72
C ASP A 51 -5.05 -6.62 -21.41
N THR A 52 -4.64 -7.77 -21.95
CA THR A 52 -5.32 -9.06 -21.70
C THR A 52 -5.18 -9.54 -20.25
N ALA A 53 -4.07 -9.24 -19.59
CA ALA A 53 -3.89 -9.58 -18.18
C ALA A 53 -4.77 -8.68 -17.29
N ALA A 54 -4.79 -7.38 -17.56
CA ALA A 54 -5.58 -6.39 -16.85
C ALA A 54 -7.09 -6.68 -16.97
N GLN A 55 -7.57 -7.05 -18.16
CA GLN A 55 -8.97 -7.43 -18.37
C GLN A 55 -9.37 -8.67 -17.56
N ARG A 56 -8.52 -9.72 -17.56
CA ARG A 56 -8.76 -10.93 -16.75
C ARG A 56 -8.73 -10.64 -15.25
N THR A 57 -7.90 -9.70 -14.81
CA THR A 57 -7.85 -9.26 -13.43
C THR A 57 -9.13 -8.51 -13.05
N ALA A 58 -9.57 -7.56 -13.88
CA ALA A 58 -10.83 -6.83 -13.66
C ALA A 58 -12.03 -7.79 -13.55
N GLN A 59 -12.14 -8.76 -14.46
CA GLN A 59 -13.18 -9.78 -14.42
C GLN A 59 -13.12 -10.64 -13.14
N ARG A 60 -11.92 -11.03 -12.70
CA ARG A 60 -11.75 -11.82 -11.48
C ARG A 60 -12.11 -11.03 -10.22
N LEU A 61 -11.68 -9.77 -10.15
CA LEU A 61 -12.04 -8.87 -9.03
C LEU A 61 -13.55 -8.73 -8.93
N GLU A 62 -14.22 -8.55 -10.06
CA GLU A 62 -15.68 -8.46 -10.12
C GLU A 62 -16.35 -9.77 -9.67
N ALA A 63 -15.87 -10.91 -10.16
CA ALA A 63 -16.41 -12.22 -9.79
C ALA A 63 -16.30 -12.53 -8.29
N VAL A 64 -15.23 -12.05 -7.64
CA VAL A 64 -15.03 -12.25 -6.19
C VAL A 64 -15.63 -11.13 -5.34
N HIS A 65 -16.14 -10.04 -5.93
CA HIS A 65 -16.68 -8.91 -5.18
C HIS A 65 -17.84 -9.32 -4.27
N GLY A 66 -18.81 -10.04 -4.83
CA GLY A 66 -19.99 -10.53 -4.09
C GLY A 66 -19.59 -11.35 -2.85
N PRO A 67 -18.84 -12.47 -3.00
CA PRO A 67 -18.44 -13.28 -1.85
C PRO A 67 -17.38 -12.62 -0.96
N GLY A 68 -16.51 -11.77 -1.50
CA GLY A 68 -15.44 -11.09 -0.76
C GLY A 68 -15.93 -9.96 0.14
N GLY A 69 -16.86 -9.12 -0.33
CA GLY A 69 -17.49 -8.07 0.48
C GLY A 69 -18.19 -8.63 1.71
N ALA A 70 -18.89 -9.77 1.55
CA ALA A 70 -19.54 -10.48 2.64
C ALA A 70 -18.55 -10.94 3.74
N THR A 71 -17.35 -11.39 3.36
CA THR A 71 -16.32 -11.80 4.34
C THR A 71 -15.60 -10.63 5.02
N LEU A 72 -15.60 -9.45 4.40
CA LEU A 72 -14.99 -8.23 4.92
C LEU A 72 -15.98 -7.34 5.70
N GLY A 73 -17.22 -7.81 5.90
CA GLY A 73 -18.26 -7.09 6.64
C GLY A 73 -18.81 -5.85 5.92
N VAL A 74 -18.52 -5.69 4.63
CA VAL A 74 -19.07 -4.62 3.80
C VAL A 74 -20.25 -5.20 3.02
N GLN A 75 -21.47 -4.83 3.40
CA GLN A 75 -22.66 -5.11 2.59
C GLN A 75 -22.84 -3.99 1.56
N ALA A 76 -23.07 -4.41 0.31
CA ALA A 76 -23.35 -3.52 -0.82
C ALA A 76 -24.70 -2.80 -0.67
#